data_AF-A0A2V6L304-F1
#
_entry.id   AF-A0A2V6L304-F1
#
_cell.length_a   1.000
_cell.length_b   1.000
_cell.length_c   1.000
_cell.angle_alpha   90.00
_cell.angle_beta   90.00
_cell.angle_gamma   90.00
#
_symmetry.space_group_name_H-M   'P 1'
#
loop_
_entity.id
_entity.type
_entity.pdbx_description
1 polymer ?
#
loop_
_entity_poly.entity_id
_entity_poly.type
_entity_poly.pdbx_seq_one_letter_code
_entity_poly.pdbx_strand_id
1 'polypeptide(L)'
;MPRNFCRFRLFAVSLLIAILACGSSPAAQTSRASQNIGSPTTVVIDAGHGGHDRGGIPGQRVAEKEMTLDVAQRLRNLLTASGYRVVMTRDSDVFVPLPTRVAIANSYRNAIFVCIHFNSARRMGAGGIETYFYSRDSLQLASAVHYFVAGGAPSSNRGVRRRGYYVLRKTNIPAVLVECGFLTNPTEAAYAQTASYRQKLAEEIAAGVRGRNSVAGALTATRVATSESIPLQPYIDQTKVAKSEHRQSKRSHKKSARKKKSSSKPTESEASAVPKNPES
;
A
#
# COMPACT_ATOMS: atom_id res chain seq x y z
N MET A 1 -109.85 5.31 -12.09
CA MET A 1 -109.18 4.25 -11.28
C MET A 1 -108.12 3.58 -12.15
N PRO A 2 -106.93 3.16 -11.66
CA PRO A 2 -106.20 3.51 -10.44
C PRO A 2 -104.76 4.04 -10.71
N ARG A 3 -104.14 4.56 -9.62
CA ARG A 3 -102.73 4.39 -9.19
C ARG A 3 -101.56 5.27 -9.73
N ASN A 4 -101.22 6.23 -8.86
CA ASN A 4 -99.96 6.31 -8.06
C ASN A 4 -98.62 6.71 -8.72
N PHE A 5 -98.27 7.98 -8.50
CA PHE A 5 -97.06 8.54 -7.87
C PHE A 5 -95.72 7.76 -7.87
N CYS A 6 -94.68 8.49 -8.29
CA CYS A 6 -93.53 8.99 -7.51
C CYS A 6 -92.12 8.64 -8.04
N ARG A 7 -91.37 9.72 -8.27
CA ARG A 7 -89.91 9.93 -8.09
C ARG A 7 -88.95 9.34 -9.13
N PHE A 8 -88.09 10.21 -9.67
CA PHE A 8 -86.63 10.32 -9.40
C PHE A 8 -86.13 11.55 -10.22
N ARG A 9 -85.53 12.58 -9.59
CA ARG A 9 -84.07 12.90 -9.55
C ARG A 9 -83.46 13.08 -10.95
N LEU A 10 -82.67 14.09 -11.30
CA LEU A 10 -81.74 14.95 -10.55
C LEU A 10 -81.33 16.13 -11.48
N PHE A 11 -80.83 17.22 -10.87
CA PHE A 11 -80.50 18.50 -11.47
C PHE A 11 -79.27 18.53 -12.41
N ALA A 12 -79.35 19.40 -13.43
CA ALA A 12 -78.37 20.30 -14.07
C ALA A 12 -76.86 20.11 -13.73
N VAL A 13 -75.97 19.84 -14.69
CA VAL A 13 -75.36 20.74 -15.72
C VAL A 13 -74.17 21.56 -15.18
N SER A 14 -73.05 21.43 -15.90
CA SER A 14 -71.85 22.30 -15.99
C SER A 14 -70.70 22.10 -14.98
N LEU A 15 -69.68 21.35 -15.43
CA LEU A 15 -68.32 21.39 -14.90
C LEU A 15 -67.58 22.58 -15.54
N LEU A 16 -67.40 23.66 -14.77
CA LEU A 16 -66.59 24.82 -15.18
C LEU A 16 -65.12 24.54 -14.85
N ILE A 17 -64.27 24.49 -15.87
CA ILE A 17 -62.81 24.36 -15.77
C ILE A 17 -62.25 25.72 -15.36
N ALA A 18 -61.65 25.82 -14.17
CA ALA A 18 -60.84 26.97 -13.77
C ALA A 18 -59.36 26.70 -14.07
N ILE A 19 -58.84 27.34 -15.12
CA ILE A 19 -57.41 27.46 -15.39
C ILE A 19 -56.87 28.58 -14.50
N LEU A 20 -56.09 28.24 -13.47
CA LEU A 20 -55.22 29.21 -12.79
C LEU A 20 -53.77 28.92 -13.20
N ALA A 21 -53.25 29.80 -14.06
CA ALA A 21 -51.83 29.90 -14.36
C ALA A 21 -51.19 31.02 -13.52
N CYS A 22 -49.89 30.85 -13.27
CA CYS A 22 -48.92 31.83 -12.79
C CYS A 22 -48.89 32.17 -11.29
N GLY A 23 -47.95 31.51 -10.61
CA GLY A 23 -47.29 31.99 -9.40
C GLY A 23 -45.90 31.38 -9.35
N SER A 24 -44.96 31.91 -10.13
CA SER A 24 -43.55 31.52 -10.16
C SER A 24 -42.94 31.66 -8.76
N SER A 25 -42.69 30.53 -8.10
CA SER A 25 -41.83 30.49 -6.92
C SER A 25 -40.44 30.98 -7.32
N PRO A 26 -39.83 31.93 -6.60
CA PRO A 26 -38.42 32.21 -6.78
C PRO A 26 -37.68 30.96 -6.30
N ALA A 27 -37.30 30.10 -7.26
CA ALA A 27 -36.28 29.10 -7.03
C ALA A 27 -35.10 29.85 -6.41
N ALA A 28 -34.77 29.50 -5.17
CA ALA A 28 -33.60 30.00 -4.49
C ALA A 28 -32.40 29.75 -5.40
N GLN A 29 -31.97 30.78 -6.11
CA GLN A 29 -30.66 30.83 -6.73
C GLN A 29 -29.69 30.85 -5.56
N THR A 30 -29.36 29.65 -5.06
CA THR A 30 -28.08 29.45 -4.43
C THR A 30 -27.08 29.81 -5.52
N SER A 31 -26.52 31.01 -5.44
CA SER A 31 -25.26 31.29 -6.09
C SER A 31 -24.33 30.19 -5.59
N ARG A 32 -24.12 29.16 -6.40
CA ARG A 32 -22.91 28.36 -6.29
C ARG A 32 -21.82 29.39 -6.53
N ALA A 33 -21.32 29.95 -5.43
CA ALA A 33 -20.05 30.65 -5.41
C ALA A 33 -19.16 29.78 -6.26
N SER A 34 -18.78 30.30 -7.43
CA SER A 34 -17.79 29.68 -8.29
C SER A 34 -16.56 29.61 -7.41
N GLN A 35 -16.38 28.48 -6.74
CA GLN A 35 -15.17 28.16 -6.02
C GLN A 35 -14.12 28.38 -7.08
N ASN A 36 -13.21 29.34 -6.86
CA ASN A 36 -12.00 29.45 -7.65
C ASN A 36 -11.45 28.02 -7.70
N ILE A 37 -11.64 27.31 -8.82
CA ILE A 37 -11.08 25.97 -8.99
C ILE A 37 -9.61 26.25 -9.22
N GLY A 38 -8.89 26.52 -8.12
CA GLY A 38 -7.44 26.55 -8.11
C GLY A 38 -6.94 25.27 -8.76
N SER A 39 -5.78 25.35 -9.40
CA SER A 39 -5.15 24.19 -10.03
C SER A 39 -5.21 22.97 -9.10
N PRO A 40 -5.60 21.77 -9.60
CA PRO A 40 -5.70 20.57 -8.78
C PRO A 40 -4.48 20.39 -7.87
N THR A 41 -4.71 20.05 -6.58
CA THR A 41 -3.60 19.69 -5.69
C THR A 41 -2.83 18.54 -6.33
N THR A 42 -1.51 18.67 -6.41
CA THR A 42 -0.67 17.60 -6.93
C THR A 42 -0.30 16.62 -5.82
N VAL A 43 -0.40 15.32 -6.06
CA VAL A 43 0.07 14.27 -5.16
C VAL A 43 1.19 13.52 -5.87
N VAL A 44 2.39 13.64 -5.32
CA VAL A 44 3.54 12.84 -5.75
C VAL A 44 3.54 11.55 -4.95
N ILE A 45 3.27 10.43 -5.61
CA ILE A 45 3.25 9.11 -5.01
C ILE A 45 4.59 8.43 -5.27
N ASP A 46 5.23 8.00 -4.20
CA ASP A 46 6.47 7.26 -4.23
C ASP A 46 6.26 5.80 -3.84
N ALA A 47 6.39 4.90 -4.83
CA ALA A 47 6.40 3.47 -4.55
C ALA A 47 7.81 3.06 -4.11
N GLY A 48 7.98 2.71 -2.83
CA GLY A 48 9.27 2.32 -2.25
C GLY A 48 9.98 1.23 -3.05
N HIS A 49 11.32 1.24 -3.06
CA HIS A 49 12.17 0.24 -3.75
C HIS A 49 11.96 0.19 -5.27
N GLY A 50 12.27 -0.94 -5.93
CA GLY A 50 12.07 -1.16 -7.37
C GLY A 50 13.32 -1.67 -8.08
N GLY A 51 13.14 -2.39 -9.19
CA GLY A 51 14.23 -2.96 -9.98
C GLY A 51 15.09 -3.92 -9.14
N HIS A 52 16.39 -3.65 -9.05
CA HIS A 52 17.32 -4.48 -8.28
C HIS A 52 17.14 -4.38 -6.76
N ASP A 53 16.46 -3.33 -6.30
CA ASP A 53 16.12 -3.14 -4.90
C ASP A 53 14.79 -3.83 -4.61
N ARG A 54 14.87 -5.00 -3.96
CA ARG A 54 13.70 -5.80 -3.60
C ARG A 54 12.91 -5.21 -2.42
N GLY A 55 13.58 -4.41 -1.58
CA GLY A 55 13.12 -4.07 -0.24
C GLY A 55 13.13 -5.24 0.75
N GLY A 56 12.81 -4.94 2.00
CA GLY A 56 12.85 -5.87 3.12
C GLY A 56 14.25 -6.34 3.55
N ILE A 57 14.29 -7.46 4.28
CA ILE A 57 15.52 -8.07 4.85
C ILE A 57 15.74 -9.51 4.35
N PRO A 58 16.94 -10.10 4.51
CA PRO A 58 17.18 -11.51 4.19
C PRO A 58 16.18 -12.45 4.86
N GLY A 59 15.68 -13.44 4.11
CA GLY A 59 14.67 -14.40 4.59
C GLY A 59 13.22 -13.94 4.43
N GLN A 60 12.97 -12.66 4.13
CA GLN A 60 11.63 -12.17 3.80
C GLN A 60 11.14 -12.82 2.50
N ARG A 61 9.93 -13.39 2.51
CA ARG A 61 9.35 -14.13 1.37
C ARG A 61 8.76 -13.21 0.31
N VAL A 62 8.05 -12.17 0.73
CA VAL A 62 7.38 -11.21 -0.16
C VAL A 62 8.37 -10.12 -0.58
N ALA A 63 8.44 -9.83 -1.87
CA ALA A 63 9.20 -8.68 -2.37
C ALA A 63 8.41 -7.39 -2.08
N GLU A 64 9.00 -6.51 -1.27
CA GLU A 64 8.33 -5.27 -0.88
C GLU A 64 8.00 -4.39 -2.08
N LYS A 65 8.95 -4.28 -3.03
CA LYS A 65 8.80 -3.48 -4.26
C LYS A 65 7.54 -3.77 -5.07
N GLU A 66 7.03 -5.00 -5.03
CA GLU A 66 5.83 -5.43 -5.75
C GLU A 66 4.57 -4.93 -5.03
N MET A 67 4.54 -5.08 -3.71
CA MET A 67 3.40 -4.66 -2.90
C MET A 67 3.27 -3.14 -2.89
N THR A 68 4.39 -2.42 -2.77
CA THR A 68 4.40 -0.95 -2.80
C THR A 68 3.96 -0.41 -4.16
N LEU A 69 4.37 -1.04 -5.27
CA LEU A 69 3.95 -0.63 -6.61
C LEU A 69 2.44 -0.81 -6.82
N ASP A 70 1.90 -1.96 -6.44
CA ASP A 70 0.47 -2.25 -6.61
C ASP A 70 -0.40 -1.30 -5.79
N VAL A 71 -0.07 -1.06 -4.51
CA VAL A 71 -0.78 -0.06 -3.68
C VAL A 71 -0.66 1.35 -4.28
N ALA A 72 0.52 1.74 -4.76
CA ALA A 72 0.73 3.05 -5.36
C ALA A 72 -0.08 3.27 -6.66
N GLN A 73 -0.16 2.25 -7.52
CA GLN A 73 -0.97 2.31 -8.74
C GLN A 73 -2.48 2.39 -8.44
N ARG A 74 -2.96 1.67 -7.42
CA ARG A 74 -4.35 1.78 -6.95
C ARG A 74 -4.63 3.16 -6.39
N LEU A 75 -3.72 3.69 -5.57
CA LEU A 75 -3.83 5.02 -4.99
C LEU A 75 -3.86 6.10 -6.08
N ARG A 76 -3.02 5.98 -7.11
CA ARG A 76 -3.06 6.85 -8.29
C ARG A 76 -4.46 6.89 -8.89
N ASN A 77 -5.04 5.73 -9.19
CA ASN A 77 -6.34 5.65 -9.83
C ASN A 77 -7.44 6.32 -8.98
N LEU A 78 -7.44 6.06 -7.66
CA LEU A 78 -8.41 6.64 -6.72
C LEU A 78 -8.29 8.17 -6.61
N LEU A 79 -7.06 8.68 -6.52
CA LEU A 79 -6.80 10.12 -6.41
C LEU A 79 -7.05 10.85 -7.73
N THR A 80 -6.67 10.27 -8.87
CA THR A 80 -7.00 10.81 -10.19
C THR A 80 -8.52 10.88 -10.39
N ALA A 81 -9.26 9.83 -10.03
CA ALA A 81 -10.72 9.84 -10.07
C ALA A 81 -11.35 10.88 -9.12
N SER A 82 -10.64 11.27 -8.06
CA SER A 82 -11.04 12.33 -7.13
C SER A 82 -10.58 13.73 -7.55
N GLY A 83 -10.07 13.90 -8.78
CA GLY A 83 -9.67 15.20 -9.34
C GLY A 83 -8.27 15.67 -8.96
N TYR A 84 -7.42 14.84 -8.34
CA TYR A 84 -6.03 15.19 -8.07
C TYR A 84 -5.15 15.02 -9.31
N ARG A 85 -4.15 15.89 -9.46
CA ARG A 85 -3.03 15.61 -10.37
C ARG A 85 -2.08 14.64 -9.67
N VAL A 86 -1.86 13.46 -10.23
CA VAL A 86 -0.97 12.46 -9.63
C VAL A 86 0.31 12.33 -10.44
N VAL A 87 1.44 12.31 -9.73
CA VAL A 87 2.78 12.07 -10.29
C VAL A 87 3.38 10.88 -9.57
N MET A 88 3.85 9.88 -10.32
CA MET A 88 4.49 8.70 -9.75
C MET A 88 6.01 8.86 -9.82
N THR A 89 6.76 8.49 -8.78
CA THR A 89 8.22 8.39 -8.89
C THR A 89 8.64 7.20 -9.75
N ARG A 90 7.84 6.12 -9.74
CA ARG A 90 7.87 4.99 -10.67
C ARG A 90 6.48 4.40 -10.84
N ASP A 91 6.16 3.94 -12.04
CA ASP A 91 4.90 3.27 -12.39
C ASP A 91 5.10 1.83 -12.87
N SER A 92 6.34 1.35 -12.85
CA SER A 92 6.80 0.01 -13.23
C SER A 92 7.88 -0.48 -12.25
N ASP A 93 8.37 -1.72 -12.44
CA ASP A 93 9.42 -2.31 -11.62
C ASP A 93 10.83 -1.81 -12.02
N VAL A 94 11.08 -0.52 -11.79
CA VAL A 94 12.36 0.13 -12.05
C VAL A 94 12.97 0.68 -10.76
N PHE A 95 14.30 0.64 -10.67
CA PHE A 95 15.00 1.26 -9.55
C PHE A 95 15.08 2.78 -9.77
N VAL A 96 14.58 3.55 -8.80
CA VAL A 96 14.71 5.01 -8.78
C VAL A 96 15.56 5.41 -7.57
N PRO A 97 16.72 6.08 -7.75
CA PRO A 97 17.55 6.54 -6.64
C PRO A 97 16.80 7.54 -5.73
N LEU A 98 17.10 7.53 -4.43
CA LEU A 98 16.48 8.44 -3.46
C LEU A 98 16.61 9.92 -3.84
N PRO A 99 17.78 10.43 -4.32
CA PRO A 99 17.88 11.81 -4.81
C PRO A 99 16.93 12.11 -5.99
N THR A 100 16.71 11.15 -6.89
CA THR A 100 15.80 11.31 -8.03
C THR A 100 14.35 11.38 -7.57
N ARG A 101 13.93 10.54 -6.62
CA ARG A 101 12.57 10.59 -6.02
C ARG A 101 12.28 11.97 -5.42
N VAL A 102 13.25 12.50 -4.69
CA VAL A 102 13.19 13.85 -4.09
C VAL A 102 13.17 14.93 -5.16
N ALA A 103 13.98 14.83 -6.22
CA ALA A 103 14.00 15.80 -7.30
C ALA A 103 12.64 15.87 -8.02
N ILE A 104 12.01 14.72 -8.27
CA ILE A 104 10.64 14.64 -8.80
C ILE A 104 9.68 15.39 -7.87
N ALA A 105 9.67 15.05 -6.57
CA ALA A 105 8.79 15.69 -5.60
C ALA A 105 8.97 17.22 -5.55
N ASN A 106 10.22 17.66 -5.45
CA ASN A 106 10.59 19.07 -5.34
C ASN A 106 10.34 19.89 -6.61
N SER A 107 10.10 19.25 -7.77
CA SER A 107 9.72 19.97 -8.99
C SER A 107 8.30 20.56 -8.93
N TYR A 108 7.47 20.13 -7.97
CA TYR A 108 6.11 20.60 -7.78
C TYR A 108 5.96 21.40 -6.49
N ARG A 109 5.80 22.73 -6.58
CA ARG A 109 5.70 23.63 -5.41
C ARG A 109 4.40 23.48 -4.61
N ASN A 110 3.28 23.25 -5.29
CA ASN A 110 1.96 23.11 -4.67
C ASN A 110 1.51 21.64 -4.67
N ALA A 111 2.29 20.81 -3.99
CA ALA A 111 2.09 19.36 -3.94
C ALA A 111 2.22 18.81 -2.53
N ILE A 112 1.82 17.54 -2.38
CA ILE A 112 2.17 16.71 -1.23
C ILE A 112 2.88 15.44 -1.73
N PHE A 113 3.71 14.85 -0.88
CA PHE A 113 4.47 13.63 -1.16
C PHE A 113 4.00 12.48 -0.26
N VAL A 114 3.63 11.36 -0.88
CA VAL A 114 3.15 10.15 -0.18
C VAL A 114 4.00 8.97 -0.61
N CYS A 115 4.87 8.50 0.28
CA CYS A 115 5.73 7.35 0.09
C CYS A 115 5.10 6.10 0.70
N ILE A 116 5.09 5.00 -0.03
CA ILE A 116 4.46 3.74 0.37
C ILE A 116 5.53 2.67 0.53
N HIS A 117 5.59 2.07 1.71
CA HIS A 117 6.49 1.00 2.11
C HIS A 117 5.75 -0.09 2.87
N PHE A 118 6.42 -1.23 3.06
CA PHE A 118 6.05 -2.19 4.09
C PHE A 118 7.28 -2.50 4.94
N ASN A 119 7.09 -2.49 6.24
CA ASN A 119 8.18 -2.61 7.19
C ASN A 119 8.76 -4.03 7.19
N SER A 120 9.90 -4.17 7.87
CA SER A 120 10.53 -5.45 8.14
C SER A 120 11.26 -5.40 9.47
N ALA A 121 11.30 -6.53 10.18
CA ALA A 121 12.05 -6.64 11.42
C ALA A 121 12.64 -8.04 11.59
N ARG A 122 13.83 -8.10 12.20
CA ARG A 122 14.44 -9.38 12.62
C ARG A 122 13.70 -10.04 13.78
N ARG A 123 13.04 -9.23 14.62
CA ARG A 123 12.27 -9.73 15.76
C ARG A 123 11.00 -10.40 15.25
N MET A 124 10.84 -11.68 15.58
CA MET A 124 9.62 -12.45 15.34
C MET A 124 8.40 -11.74 15.94
N GLY A 125 7.29 -11.71 15.18
CA GLY A 125 6.02 -11.13 15.62
C GLY A 125 5.98 -9.60 15.69
N ALA A 126 6.97 -8.88 15.15
CA ALA A 126 6.78 -7.46 14.85
C ALA A 126 5.67 -7.30 13.80
N GLY A 127 4.74 -6.38 14.02
CA GLY A 127 3.60 -6.13 13.15
C GLY A 127 2.92 -4.82 13.54
N GLY A 128 2.11 -4.29 12.62
CA GLY A 128 1.33 -3.07 12.77
C GLY A 128 1.66 -1.96 11.77
N ILE A 129 0.80 -0.95 11.72
CA ILE A 129 0.91 0.23 10.84
C ILE A 129 1.71 1.34 11.51
N GLU A 130 2.67 1.92 10.79
CA GLU A 130 3.38 3.14 11.19
C GLU A 130 3.29 4.19 10.08
N THR A 131 3.19 5.47 10.43
CA THR A 131 3.33 6.56 9.45
C THR A 131 4.41 7.52 9.91
N TYR A 132 5.34 7.82 9.02
CA TYR A 132 6.50 8.65 9.27
C TYR A 132 6.39 10.02 8.63
N PHE A 133 6.90 11.03 9.32
CA PHE A 133 7.08 12.39 8.81
C PHE A 133 8.42 12.96 9.31
N TYR A 134 8.83 14.10 8.76
CA TYR A 134 10.05 14.80 9.21
C TYR A 134 9.81 16.27 9.53
N SER A 135 9.27 17.02 8.56
CA SER A 135 9.00 18.46 8.67
C SER A 135 7.69 18.71 9.43
N ARG A 136 7.62 19.81 10.20
CA ARG A 136 6.48 20.09 11.10
C ARG A 136 5.16 20.22 10.34
N ASP A 137 5.20 20.84 9.17
CA ASP A 137 4.09 21.01 8.22
C ASP A 137 3.52 19.67 7.69
N SER A 138 4.28 18.58 7.79
CA SER A 138 3.86 17.25 7.35
C SER A 138 3.05 16.49 8.39
N LEU A 139 3.00 16.96 9.65
CA LEU A 139 2.31 16.26 10.72
C LEU A 139 0.81 16.11 10.45
N GLN A 140 0.15 17.17 9.96
CA GLN A 140 -1.28 17.13 9.63
C GLN A 140 -1.59 16.05 8.60
N LEU A 141 -0.78 15.96 7.54
CA LEU A 141 -0.91 14.93 6.51
C LEU A 141 -0.65 13.54 7.11
N ALA A 142 0.41 13.39 7.92
CA ALA A 142 0.79 12.13 8.53
C ALA A 142 -0.31 11.59 9.45
N SER A 143 -0.86 12.43 10.31
CA SER A 143 -1.93 12.08 11.24
C SER A 143 -3.21 11.69 10.52
N ALA A 144 -3.60 12.41 9.48
CA ALA A 144 -4.79 12.07 8.70
C ALA A 144 -4.63 10.74 7.95
N VAL A 145 -3.51 10.54 7.24
CA VAL A 145 -3.22 9.27 6.55
C VAL A 145 -3.15 8.12 7.55
N HIS A 146 -2.47 8.31 8.68
CA HIS A 146 -2.36 7.26 9.69
C HIS A 146 -3.70 6.87 10.30
N TYR A 147 -4.57 7.86 10.61
CA TYR A 147 -5.89 7.62 11.18
C TYR A 147 -6.71 6.64 10.34
N PHE A 148 -6.79 6.87 9.02
CA PHE A 148 -7.54 6.01 8.11
C PHE A 148 -6.86 4.66 7.92
N VAL A 149 -5.55 4.62 7.64
CA VAL A 149 -4.85 3.35 7.36
C VAL A 149 -4.86 2.43 8.58
N ALA A 150 -4.62 2.98 9.78
CA ALA A 150 -4.66 2.19 11.02
C ALA A 150 -6.08 1.76 11.41
N GLY A 151 -7.11 2.53 11.03
CA GLY A 151 -8.52 2.17 11.26
C GLY A 151 -9.05 1.13 10.27
N GLY A 152 -8.50 1.07 9.05
CA GLY A 152 -8.94 0.15 8.00
C GLY A 152 -8.13 -1.14 7.88
N ALA A 153 -6.91 -1.19 8.41
CA ALA A 153 -6.05 -2.38 8.38
C ALA A 153 -6.35 -3.33 9.55
N PRO A 154 -6.32 -4.67 9.36
CA PRO A 154 -6.41 -5.65 10.43
C PRO A 154 -5.05 -5.82 11.15
N SER A 155 -4.43 -4.69 11.50
CA SER A 155 -3.07 -4.59 12.01
C SER A 155 -3.02 -3.63 13.18
N SER A 156 -2.11 -3.84 14.12
CA SER A 156 -1.98 -2.97 15.29
C SER A 156 -1.64 -1.53 14.89
N ASN A 157 -2.24 -0.54 15.54
CA ASN A 157 -1.86 0.85 15.40
C ASN A 157 -0.55 1.13 16.16
N ARG A 158 0.52 1.55 15.48
CA ARG A 158 1.83 1.85 16.08
C ARG A 158 2.20 3.34 16.04
N GLY A 159 1.24 4.17 15.65
CA GLY A 159 1.29 5.62 15.73
C GLY A 159 2.03 6.30 14.58
N VAL A 160 1.94 7.64 14.63
CA VAL A 160 2.71 8.57 13.81
C VAL A 160 4.09 8.79 14.46
N ARG A 161 5.16 8.74 13.65
CA ARG A 161 6.54 8.79 14.12
C ARG A 161 7.34 9.83 13.35
N ARG A 162 8.27 10.51 14.02
CA ARG A 162 9.16 11.47 13.37
C ARG A 162 10.51 10.85 13.10
N ARG A 163 10.91 10.77 11.82
CA ARG A 163 12.18 10.14 11.42
C ARG A 163 12.81 10.82 10.22
N GLY A 164 14.14 10.93 10.26
CA GLY A 164 14.95 11.50 9.19
C GLY A 164 15.20 10.55 8.02
N TYR A 165 14.16 9.93 7.45
CA TYR A 165 14.31 9.21 6.18
C TYR A 165 14.71 10.18 5.06
N TYR A 166 15.56 9.73 4.13
CA TYR A 166 16.14 10.63 3.12
C TYR A 166 15.06 11.37 2.33
N VAL A 167 14.06 10.64 1.83
CA VAL A 167 12.94 11.19 1.04
C VAL A 167 12.06 12.15 1.85
N LEU A 168 11.99 12.00 3.17
CA LEU A 168 11.22 12.93 4.02
C LEU A 168 12.03 14.19 4.36
N ARG A 169 13.33 14.02 4.65
CA ARG A 169 14.20 15.14 5.05
C ARG A 169 14.57 16.07 3.89
N LYS A 170 14.67 15.54 2.67
CA LYS A 170 15.14 16.29 1.49
C LYS A 170 14.01 16.80 0.60
N THR A 171 12.76 16.46 0.90
CA THR A 171 11.58 16.97 0.20
C THR A 171 11.13 18.30 0.83
N ASN A 172 10.82 19.28 -0.01
CA ASN A 172 10.48 20.65 0.36
C ASN A 172 8.97 20.91 0.43
N ILE A 173 8.16 19.89 0.14
CA ILE A 173 6.71 19.87 0.26
C ILE A 173 6.29 18.94 1.41
N PRO A 174 5.06 19.05 1.96
CA PRO A 174 4.59 18.13 2.99
C PRO A 174 4.73 16.67 2.55
N ALA A 175 5.44 15.87 3.35
CA ALA A 175 5.92 14.54 2.97
C ALA A 175 5.68 13.51 4.06
N VAL A 176 5.11 12.36 3.67
CA VAL A 176 4.85 11.23 4.56
C VAL A 176 5.35 9.92 3.97
N LEU A 177 5.74 8.99 4.83
CA LEU A 177 6.04 7.60 4.47
C LEU A 177 5.15 6.67 5.29
N VAL A 178 4.35 5.85 4.62
CA VAL A 178 3.43 4.91 5.24
C VAL A 178 4.05 3.52 5.22
N GLU A 179 4.23 2.92 6.38
CA GLU A 179 4.58 1.51 6.54
C GLU A 179 3.29 0.70 6.69
N CYS A 180 2.88 0.01 5.63
CA CYS A 180 1.59 -0.67 5.52
C CYS A 180 1.52 -2.04 6.23
N GLY A 181 2.38 -2.29 7.23
CA GLY A 181 2.54 -3.58 7.91
C GLY A 181 3.94 -4.16 7.70
N PHE A 182 4.26 -5.26 8.39
CA PHE A 182 5.57 -5.90 8.39
C PHE A 182 5.57 -7.16 7.51
N LEU A 183 6.30 -7.17 6.39
CA LEU A 183 6.38 -8.34 5.50
C LEU A 183 7.15 -9.52 6.09
N THR A 184 7.84 -9.31 7.22
CA THR A 184 8.45 -10.37 8.03
C THR A 184 7.45 -11.03 8.97
N ASN A 185 6.28 -10.43 9.19
CA ASN A 185 5.18 -11.03 9.92
C ASN A 185 4.38 -11.95 8.99
N PRO A 186 4.27 -13.26 9.25
CA PRO A 186 3.56 -14.17 8.34
C PRO A 186 2.11 -13.77 8.07
N THR A 187 1.41 -13.25 9.08
CA THR A 187 0.02 -12.82 8.98
C THR A 187 -0.11 -11.58 8.10
N GLU A 188 0.69 -10.54 8.34
CA GLU A 188 0.63 -9.31 7.54
C GLU A 188 1.18 -9.52 6.13
N ALA A 189 2.17 -10.41 5.95
CA ALA A 189 2.64 -10.82 4.64
C ALA A 189 1.55 -11.57 3.84
N ALA A 190 0.70 -12.36 4.50
CA ALA A 190 -0.46 -12.98 3.86
C ALA A 190 -1.49 -11.93 3.44
N TYR A 191 -1.77 -10.94 4.30
CA TYR A 191 -2.65 -9.82 3.94
C TYR A 191 -2.11 -9.06 2.73
N ALA A 192 -0.84 -8.65 2.76
CA ALA A 192 -0.18 -7.89 1.70
C ALA A 192 -0.30 -8.57 0.32
N GLN A 193 -0.30 -9.91 0.28
CA GLN A 193 -0.43 -10.67 -0.96
C GLN A 193 -1.85 -10.70 -1.53
N THR A 194 -2.88 -10.34 -0.76
CA THR A 194 -4.26 -10.24 -1.27
C THR A 194 -4.50 -8.90 -1.98
N ALA A 195 -5.16 -8.96 -3.15
CA ALA A 195 -5.52 -7.76 -3.90
C ALA A 195 -6.52 -6.86 -3.14
N SER A 196 -7.43 -7.46 -2.38
CA SER A 196 -8.42 -6.74 -1.57
C SER A 196 -7.76 -5.92 -0.46
N TYR A 197 -6.74 -6.44 0.21
CA TYR A 197 -6.04 -5.67 1.23
C TYR A 197 -5.23 -4.52 0.63
N ARG A 198 -4.54 -4.74 -0.49
CA ARG A 198 -3.82 -3.64 -1.18
C ARG A 198 -4.78 -2.56 -1.70
N GLN A 199 -5.97 -2.96 -2.15
CA GLN A 199 -7.05 -2.03 -2.48
C GLN A 199 -7.52 -1.24 -1.26
N LYS A 200 -7.78 -1.92 -0.14
CA LYS A 200 -8.16 -1.27 1.12
C LYS A 200 -7.11 -0.26 1.58
N LEU A 201 -5.82 -0.62 1.57
CA LEU A 201 -4.72 0.30 1.90
C LEU A 201 -4.75 1.55 1.02
N ALA A 202 -4.92 1.40 -0.30
CA ALA A 202 -5.01 2.53 -1.21
C ALA A 202 -6.23 3.42 -0.94
N GLU A 203 -7.39 2.84 -0.61
CA GLU A 203 -8.60 3.56 -0.23
C GLU A 203 -8.41 4.38 1.05
N GLU A 204 -7.79 3.79 2.08
CA GLU A 204 -7.53 4.48 3.34
C GLU A 204 -6.49 5.59 3.20
N ILE A 205 -5.43 5.37 2.41
CA ILE A 205 -4.46 6.44 2.10
C ILE A 205 -5.16 7.57 1.32
N ALA A 206 -6.01 7.24 0.34
CA ALA A 206 -6.78 8.24 -0.41
C ALA A 206 -7.75 9.02 0.49
N ALA A 207 -8.40 8.35 1.45
CA ALA A 207 -9.26 8.99 2.44
C ALA A 207 -8.47 9.96 3.32
N GLY A 208 -7.30 9.57 3.81
CA GLY A 208 -6.41 10.44 4.58
C GLY A 208 -5.88 11.63 3.79
N VAL A 209 -5.50 11.43 2.53
CA VAL A 209 -5.10 12.52 1.63
C VAL A 209 -6.25 13.51 1.44
N ARG A 210 -7.47 13.04 1.15
CA ARG A 210 -8.65 13.91 0.95
C ARG A 210 -9.06 14.64 2.23
N GLY A 211 -9.03 13.94 3.37
CA GLY A 211 -9.48 14.44 4.66
C GLY A 211 -8.44 15.23 5.45
N ARG A 212 -7.21 15.41 4.94
CA ARG A 212 -6.09 16.00 5.69
C ARG A 212 -6.39 17.35 6.35
N ASN A 213 -7.17 18.21 5.71
CA ASN A 213 -7.53 19.51 6.24
C ASN A 213 -8.59 19.43 7.36
N SER A 214 -9.49 18.43 7.29
CA SER A 214 -10.62 18.29 8.22
C SER A 214 -10.27 17.41 9.43
N VAL A 215 -9.57 16.29 9.22
CA VAL A 215 -9.25 15.32 10.28
C VAL A 215 -8.23 15.90 11.27
N ALA A 216 -7.22 16.61 10.79
CA ALA A 216 -6.25 17.21 11.69
C ALA A 216 -6.83 18.36 12.54
N GLY A 217 -7.82 19.10 12.04
CA GLY A 217 -8.55 20.08 12.86
C GLY A 217 -9.23 19.42 14.06
N ALA A 218 -9.84 18.26 13.86
CA ALA A 218 -10.44 17.46 14.93
C ALA A 218 -9.36 16.90 15.89
N LEU A 219 -8.28 16.31 15.36
CA LEU A 219 -7.20 15.75 16.18
C LEU A 219 -6.46 16.82 17.00
N THR A 220 -6.21 18.00 16.42
CA THR A 220 -5.61 19.14 17.14
C THR A 220 -6.53 19.65 18.25
N ALA A 221 -7.85 19.68 18.04
CA ALA A 221 -8.82 20.02 19.08
C ALA A 221 -8.82 18.99 20.25
N THR A 222 -8.45 17.74 19.99
CA THR A 222 -8.41 16.65 20.99
C THR A 222 -7.04 16.50 21.70
N ARG A 223 -6.13 17.49 21.66
CA ARG A 223 -4.75 17.38 22.20
C ARG A 223 -3.99 16.15 21.64
N VAL A 224 -4.15 15.85 20.36
CA VAL A 224 -3.32 14.83 19.70
C VAL A 224 -1.90 15.36 19.52
N ALA A 225 -0.92 14.47 19.65
CA ALA A 225 0.52 14.74 19.64
C ALA A 225 0.93 15.84 18.64
N THR A 226 1.58 16.89 19.14
CA THR A 226 2.17 17.94 18.32
C THR A 226 3.50 17.45 17.73
N SER A 227 4.02 18.16 16.72
CA SER A 227 5.31 17.79 16.12
C SER A 227 6.48 17.93 17.10
N GLU A 228 6.29 18.74 18.15
CA GLU A 228 7.25 18.94 19.24
C GLU A 228 7.22 17.79 20.25
N SER A 229 6.03 17.20 20.50
CA SER A 229 5.90 16.06 21.41
C SER A 229 6.31 14.72 20.80
N ILE A 230 6.42 14.63 19.47
CA ILE A 230 6.91 13.41 18.79
C ILE A 230 8.43 13.51 18.59
N PRO A 231 9.24 12.76 19.36
CA PRO A 231 10.69 12.86 19.29
C PRO A 231 11.22 12.39 17.93
N LEU A 232 12.25 13.09 17.43
CA LEU A 232 12.98 12.68 16.23
C LEU A 232 13.81 11.42 16.53
N GLN A 233 13.55 10.35 15.78
CA GLN A 233 14.34 9.13 15.87
C GLN A 233 15.74 9.29 15.25
N PRO A 234 16.73 8.46 15.66
CA PRO A 234 18.09 8.49 15.12
C PRO A 234 18.14 8.40 13.58
N TYR A 235 19.10 9.11 13.00
CA TYR A 235 19.34 9.11 11.57
C TYR A 235 19.89 7.76 11.09
N ILE A 236 19.43 7.33 9.91
CA ILE A 236 19.96 6.19 9.18
C ILE A 236 20.29 6.64 7.75
N ASP A 237 21.50 6.35 7.28
CA ASP A 237 21.86 6.55 5.88
C ASP A 237 21.27 5.44 5.00
N GLN A 238 20.39 5.84 4.08
CA GLN A 238 19.67 4.97 3.16
C GLN A 238 20.18 5.06 1.71
N THR A 239 21.19 5.90 1.45
CA THR A 239 21.63 6.21 0.08
C THR A 239 22.36 5.06 -0.61
N LYS A 240 22.85 4.09 0.16
CA LYS A 240 23.54 2.91 -0.36
C LYS A 240 22.60 1.71 -0.38
N VAL A 241 22.07 1.38 -1.55
CA VAL A 241 21.30 0.15 -1.79
C VAL A 241 22.19 -0.87 -2.47
N ALA A 242 22.45 -2.01 -1.83
CA ALA A 242 23.26 -3.08 -2.41
C ALA A 242 22.52 -3.71 -3.61
N LYS A 243 23.23 -4.00 -4.71
CA LYS A 243 22.69 -4.81 -5.81
C LYS A 243 22.47 -6.23 -5.27
N SER A 244 21.27 -6.77 -5.41
CA SER A 244 21.06 -8.19 -5.12
C SER A 244 21.84 -9.02 -6.15
N GLU A 245 22.98 -9.60 -5.74
CA GLU A 245 23.69 -10.54 -6.58
C GLU A 245 22.83 -11.79 -6.78
N HIS A 246 22.33 -11.98 -7.99
CA HIS A 246 21.75 -13.24 -8.41
C HIS A 246 22.87 -14.28 -8.50
N ARG A 247 23.18 -14.95 -7.37
CA ARG A 247 24.05 -16.12 -7.38
C ARG A 247 23.33 -17.25 -8.12
N GLN A 248 23.49 -17.31 -9.45
CA GLN A 248 23.27 -18.54 -10.19
C GLN A 248 24.20 -19.61 -9.62
N SER A 249 23.62 -20.63 -8.99
CA SER A 249 24.35 -21.79 -8.52
C SER A 249 24.84 -22.62 -9.70
N LYS A 250 25.98 -22.25 -10.29
CA LYS A 250 26.78 -23.19 -11.08
C LYS A 250 27.44 -24.17 -10.11
N ARG A 251 26.72 -25.21 -9.67
CA ARG A 251 27.34 -26.37 -9.03
C ARG A 251 27.63 -27.42 -10.09
N SER A 252 28.91 -27.50 -10.42
CA SER A 252 29.57 -28.41 -11.32
C SER A 252 29.23 -29.88 -11.04
N HIS A 253 28.83 -30.61 -12.09
CA HIS A 253 28.94 -32.06 -12.12
C HIS A 253 30.41 -32.46 -12.09
N LYS A 254 30.91 -32.89 -10.92
CA LYS A 254 32.20 -33.55 -10.81
C LYS A 254 31.99 -35.04 -11.12
N LYS A 255 32.38 -35.46 -12.34
CA LYS A 255 32.42 -36.85 -12.79
C LYS A 255 33.25 -37.69 -11.82
N SER A 256 32.65 -38.76 -11.31
CA SER A 256 33.32 -39.85 -10.59
C SER A 256 34.02 -40.75 -11.61
N ALA A 257 35.34 -40.62 -11.74
CA ALA A 257 36.18 -41.62 -12.40
C ALA A 257 37.18 -42.15 -11.39
N ARG A 258 36.81 -43.20 -10.64
CA ARG A 258 37.76 -43.98 -9.82
C ARG A 258 38.10 -45.27 -10.55
N LYS A 259 39.34 -45.26 -11.03
CA LYS A 259 40.13 -46.29 -11.71
C LYS A 259 40.03 -47.65 -11.01
N LYS A 260 39.59 -48.69 -11.73
CA LYS A 260 39.83 -50.10 -11.39
C LYS A 260 41.34 -50.34 -11.40
N LYS A 261 41.89 -50.90 -10.31
CA LYS A 261 43.16 -51.63 -10.33
C LYS A 261 42.98 -52.91 -9.51
N SER A 262 43.27 -54.00 -10.19
CA SER A 262 43.31 -55.39 -9.75
C SER A 262 44.40 -55.65 -8.72
N SER A 263 44.11 -56.49 -7.73
CA SER A 263 45.11 -57.38 -7.13
C SER A 263 44.39 -58.56 -6.49
N SER A 264 44.55 -59.72 -7.12
CA SER A 264 44.22 -61.05 -6.63
C SER A 264 45.29 -61.53 -5.65
N LYS A 265 44.88 -62.10 -4.51
CA LYS A 265 45.48 -63.33 -3.97
C LYS A 265 44.55 -63.98 -2.93
N PRO A 266 44.41 -65.31 -2.91
CA PRO A 266 43.45 -66.02 -2.08
C PRO A 266 44.06 -66.51 -0.76
N THR A 267 43.15 -66.73 0.18
CA THR A 267 43.32 -67.34 1.51
C THR A 267 43.56 -68.85 1.42
N GLU A 268 44.54 -69.35 2.17
CA GLU A 268 44.76 -70.77 2.47
C GLU A 268 44.42 -71.07 3.94
N SER A 269 43.63 -72.13 4.13
CA SER A 269 43.58 -73.13 5.22
C SER A 269 42.13 -73.61 5.31
N GLU A 270 41.78 -74.88 5.20
CA GLU A 270 42.35 -76.00 5.95
C GLU A 270 41.91 -77.34 5.32
N ALA A 271 42.70 -78.37 5.58
CA ALA A 271 42.62 -79.72 5.04
C ALA A 271 41.48 -80.57 5.63
N SER A 272 40.94 -81.52 4.85
CA SER A 272 40.88 -82.93 5.25
C SER A 272 40.38 -83.86 4.12
N ALA A 273 40.95 -85.07 4.10
CA ALA A 273 40.42 -86.35 3.59
C ALA A 273 40.85 -86.92 2.22
N VAL A 274 41.86 -87.82 2.32
CA VAL A 274 42.00 -89.20 1.78
C VAL A 274 42.13 -89.45 0.25
N PRO A 275 43.14 -90.23 -0.21
CA PRO A 275 43.31 -90.60 -1.61
C PRO A 275 42.65 -91.95 -1.96
N LYS A 276 42.14 -92.08 -3.18
CA LYS A 276 42.04 -93.36 -3.90
C LYS A 276 42.67 -93.22 -5.27
N ASN A 277 43.63 -94.10 -5.53
CA ASN A 277 44.31 -94.27 -6.81
C ASN A 277 43.46 -95.13 -7.78
N PRO A 278 43.86 -95.23 -9.05
CA PRO A 278 42.98 -95.38 -10.20
C PRO A 278 42.83 -96.84 -10.64
N GLU A 279 41.82 -97.13 -11.45
CA GLU A 279 41.89 -98.10 -12.56
C GLU A 279 40.61 -98.03 -13.42
N SER A 280 40.84 -98.08 -14.75
CA SER A 280 39.93 -98.39 -15.87
C SER A 280 38.55 -97.72 -15.95
#